data_AF-W1YE64-F1
#
_entry.id   AF-W1YE64-F1
#
_cell.length_a   1.000
_cell.length_b   1.000
_cell.length_c   1.000
_cell.angle_alpha   90.00
_cell.angle_beta   90.00
_cell.angle_gamma   90.00
#
_symmetry.space_group_name_H-M   'P 1'
#
loop_
_entity.id
_entity.type
_entity.pdbx_description
1 polymer ?
#
loop_
_entity_poly.entity_id
_entity_poly.type
_entity_poly.pdbx_seq_one_letter_code
_entity_poly.pdbx_strand_id
1 'polypeptide(L)' 'VDQPAATCWFHPHQHGKTGRQVAMGLAGLVVIEDDEILKLMLPKQWGIDDVPVIVQDKKFNADGQIDYQL' A
#
# COMPACT_ATOMS: atom_id res chain seq x y z
N VAL A 1 6.06 -3.25 -17.91
CA VAL A 1 6.50 -3.88 -16.64
C VAL A 1 7.26 -5.12 -17.06
N ASP A 2 8.53 -5.26 -16.66
CA ASP A 2 9.41 -6.37 -17.05
C ASP A 2 9.99 -7.02 -15.78
N GLN A 3 9.07 -7.59 -14.99
CA GLN A 3 9.34 -8.31 -13.75
C GLN A 3 8.22 -9.36 -13.53
N PRO A 4 8.45 -10.41 -12.73
CA PRO A 4 7.42 -11.40 -12.38
C PRO A 4 6.24 -10.81 -11.58
N ALA A 5 5.15 -11.57 -11.50
CA ALA A 5 3.99 -11.27 -10.67
C ALA A 5 4.40 -10.98 -9.21
N ALA A 6 3.86 -9.89 -8.65
CA ALA A 6 4.19 -9.41 -7.31
C ALA A 6 3.13 -8.43 -6.81
N THR A 7 3.00 -8.32 -5.48
CA THR A 7 2.35 -7.16 -4.84
C THR A 7 3.41 -6.13 -4.50
N CYS A 8 3.48 -5.06 -5.29
CA CYS A 8 4.27 -3.88 -4.99
C CYS A 8 3.39 -2.79 -4.35
N TRP A 9 4.02 -1.67 -3.98
CA TRP A 9 3.33 -0.52 -3.40
C TRP A 9 4.01 0.76 -3.86
N PHE A 10 3.28 1.86 -3.82
CA PHE A 10 3.79 3.19 -4.17
C PHE A 10 3.45 4.19 -3.06
N HIS A 11 4.35 5.14 -2.87
CA HIS A 11 4.19 6.21 -1.90
C HIS A 11 5.01 7.44 -2.33
N PRO A 12 4.74 8.63 -1.78
CA PRO A 12 5.52 9.82 -2.09
C PRO A 12 6.98 9.70 -1.66
N HIS A 13 7.85 10.42 -2.36
CA HIS A 13 9.28 10.50 -2.05
C HIS A 13 9.79 11.96 -2.03
N GLN A 14 8.94 12.90 -1.63
CA GLN A 14 9.28 14.32 -1.57
C GLN A 14 10.45 14.55 -0.61
N HIS A 15 11.51 15.19 -1.10
CA HIS A 15 12.70 15.50 -0.30
C HIS A 15 12.33 16.20 1.02
N GLY A 16 12.77 15.60 2.14
CA GLY A 16 12.52 16.08 3.50
C GLY A 16 11.06 16.00 3.99
N LYS A 17 10.13 15.46 3.20
CA LYS A 17 8.68 15.46 3.52
C LYS A 17 7.98 14.11 3.33
N THR A 18 8.71 13.05 2.92
CA THR A 18 8.16 11.69 2.74
C THR A 18 7.37 11.20 3.96
N GLY A 19 7.96 11.24 5.16
CA GLY A 19 7.30 10.72 6.36
C GLY A 19 5.97 11.42 6.66
N ARG A 20 5.92 12.76 6.56
CA ARG A 20 4.67 13.53 6.73
C ARG A 20 3.64 13.16 5.67
N GLN A 21 4.04 13.06 4.40
CA GLN A 21 3.11 12.75 3.31
C GLN A 21 2.49 11.35 3.43
N VAL A 22 3.27 10.34 3.82
CA VAL A 22 2.77 8.98 4.10
C VAL A 22 1.91 8.97 5.36
N ALA A 23 2.33 9.67 6.43
CA ALA A 23 1.56 9.78 7.66
C ALA A 23 0.17 10.38 7.41
N MET A 24 0.06 11.35 6.50
CA MET A 24 -1.22 11.95 6.09
C MET A 24 -2.07 11.07 5.15
N GLY A 25 -1.59 9.87 4.76
CA GLY A 25 -2.40 8.85 4.10
C GLY A 25 -1.98 8.50 2.68
N LEU A 26 -0.90 9.07 2.14
CA LEU A 26 -0.47 8.74 0.78
C LEU A 26 0.31 7.42 0.74
N ALA A 27 -0.39 6.35 0.40
CA ALA A 27 0.15 5.05 0.00
C ALA A 27 -0.87 4.34 -0.90
N GLY A 28 -0.41 3.47 -1.79
CA GLY A 28 -1.27 2.61 -2.61
C GLY A 28 -0.54 1.33 -3.03
N LEU A 29 -1.30 0.35 -3.51
CA LEU A 29 -0.76 -0.93 -3.98
C LEU A 29 -0.65 -0.97 -5.50
N VAL A 30 0.29 -1.76 -6.00
CA VAL A 30 0.39 -2.17 -7.40
C VAL A 30 0.38 -3.70 -7.41
N VAL A 31 -0.64 -4.29 -8.02
CA VAL A 31 -0.68 -5.73 -8.26
C VAL A 31 -0.15 -5.97 -9.67
N ILE A 32 0.94 -6.72 -9.77
CA ILE A 32 1.54 -7.15 -11.03
C ILE A 32 1.15 -8.60 -11.22
N GLU A 33 0.51 -8.90 -12.34
CA GLU A 33 0.17 -10.26 -12.77
C GLU A 33 1.02 -10.66 -13.98
N ASP A 34 1.18 -11.97 -14.16
CA ASP A 34 1.78 -12.59 -15.35
C ASP A 34 1.03 -13.87 -15.73
N ASP A 35 1.38 -14.46 -16.87
CA ASP A 35 0.72 -15.68 -17.33
C ASP A 35 0.99 -16.89 -16.42
N GLU A 36 2.08 -16.89 -15.64
CA GLU A 36 2.42 -18.01 -14.76
C GLU A 36 1.54 -18.04 -13.52
N ILE A 37 1.26 -16.91 -12.88
CA ILE A 37 0.36 -16.86 -11.71
C ILE A 37 -1.08 -17.24 -12.06
N LEU A 38 -1.55 -16.89 -13.26
CA LEU A 38 -2.92 -17.19 -13.71
C LEU A 38 -3.17 -18.70 -13.90
N LYS A 39 -2.12 -19.48 -14.18
CA LYS A 39 -2.19 -20.95 -14.31
C LYS A 39 -2.34 -21.67 -12.97
N LEU A 40 -1.96 -21.04 -11.86
CA LEU A 40 -1.95 -21.65 -10.53
C LEU A 40 -3.34 -21.74 -9.89
N MET A 41 -4.34 -21.06 -10.45
CA MET A 41 -5.72 -21.06 -9.95
C MET A 41 -5.83 -20.72 -8.45
N LEU A 42 -4.97 -19.81 -7.98
CA LEU A 42 -5.05 -19.22 -6.65
C LEU A 42 -6.39 -18.48 -6.45
N PRO A 43 -6.81 -18.22 -5.19
CA PRO A 43 -7.82 -17.22 -4.88
C PRO A 43 -7.50 -15.91 -5.62
N LYS A 44 -8.52 -15.32 -6.25
CA LYS A 44 -8.33 -14.20 -7.19
C LYS A 44 -9.57 -13.32 -7.33
N GLN A 45 -10.57 -13.50 -6.47
CA GLN A 45 -11.70 -12.59 -6.38
C GLN A 45 -11.31 -11.46 -5.42
N TRP A 46 -10.87 -10.35 -6.02
CA TRP A 46 -10.41 -9.17 -5.28
C TRP A 46 -11.46 -8.67 -4.27
N GLY A 47 -11.03 -8.48 -3.03
CA GLY A 47 -11.88 -8.05 -1.92
C GLY A 47 -12.79 -9.14 -1.34
N ILE A 48 -12.73 -10.37 -1.86
CA ILE A 48 -13.49 -11.53 -1.37
C ILE A 48 -12.53 -12.57 -0.80
N ASP A 49 -11.70 -13.18 -1.65
CA ASP A 49 -10.72 -14.21 -1.27
C ASP A 49 -9.26 -13.85 -1.64
N ASP A 50 -9.08 -12.77 -2.42
CA ASP A 50 -7.81 -12.06 -2.62
C ASP A 50 -7.93 -10.65 -2.02
N VAL A 51 -7.31 -10.42 -0.86
CA VAL A 51 -7.61 -9.25 -0.01
C VAL A 51 -6.34 -8.46 0.31
N PRO A 52 -6.26 -7.17 -0.08
CA PRO A 52 -5.16 -6.31 0.34
C PRO A 52 -5.27 -5.97 1.83
N VAL A 53 -4.18 -6.11 2.57
CA VAL A 53 -4.11 -5.71 3.98
C VAL A 53 -2.96 -4.74 4.18
N ILE A 54 -3.28 -3.45 4.33
CA ILE A 54 -2.31 -2.38 4.62
C ILE A 54 -2.44 -2.00 6.09
N VAL A 55 -1.40 -2.27 6.87
CA VAL A 55 -1.37 -1.95 8.30
C VAL A 55 -0.52 -0.69 8.52
N GLN A 56 -1.06 0.29 9.22
CA GLN A 56 -0.37 1.55 9.55
C GLN A 56 -0.71 1.97 10.99
N ASP A 57 0.27 2.46 11.73
CA ASP A 57 0.06 3.15 12.99
C ASP A 57 -0.02 4.67 12.78
N LYS A 58 -0.82 5.34 13.62
CA LYS A 58 -0.93 6.80 13.66
C LYS A 58 -1.23 7.25 15.09
N LYS A 59 -0.69 8.40 15.48
CA LYS A 59 -1.10 9.13 16.69
C LYS A 59 -2.04 10.26 16.31
N PHE A 60 -2.97 10.56 17.20
CA PHE A 60 -3.92 11.64 17.04
C PHE A 60 -3.81 12.60 18.24
N ASN A 61 -3.95 13.90 17.97
CA ASN A 61 -4.03 14.90 19.03
C ASN A 61 -5.44 14.94 19.65
N ALA A 62 -5.65 15.79 20.66
CA ALA A 62 -6.95 15.93 21.34
C ALA A 62 -8.09 16.40 20.42
N ASP A 63 -7.76 17.08 19.31
CA ASP A 63 -8.73 17.53 18.29
C ASP A 63 -8.99 16.47 17.21
N GLY A 64 -8.44 15.26 17.36
CA GLY A 64 -8.62 14.14 16.43
C GLY A 64 -7.82 14.25 15.12
N GLN A 65 -6.87 15.20 15.02
CA GLN A 65 -5.99 15.34 13.86
C GLN A 65 -4.76 14.43 14.00
N ILE A 66 -4.20 13.98 12.87
CA ILE A 66 -2.95 13.21 12.85
C ILE A 66 -1.82 14.05 13.44
N ASP A 67 -1.20 13.58 14.52
CA ASP A 67 -0.07 14.21 15.18
C ASP A 67 1.25 13.65 14.65
N TYR A 68 1.74 14.23 13.56
CA TYR A 68 3.02 13.86 12.97
C TYR A 68 4.14 14.77 13.52
N GLN A 69 5.04 14.18 14.30
CA GLN A 69 6.25 14.82 14.83
C GLN A 69 7.47 14.08 14.31
N LEU A 70 8.54 14.82 13.99
CA LEU A 70 9.82 14.31 13.49
C LEU A 70 10.80 14.08 14.64
#